data_AF-A0A0D7CTQ1-F1
#
_entry.id   AF-A0A0D7CTQ1-F1
#
_cell.length_a   1.000
_cell.length_b   1.000
_cell.length_c   1.000
_cell.angle_alpha   90.00
_cell.angle_beta   90.00
_cell.angle_gamma   90.00
#
_symmetry.space_group_name_H-M   'P 1'
#
loop_
_entity.id
_entity.type
_entity.pdbx_description
1 polymer ?
#
loop_
_entity_poly.entity_id
_entity_poly.type
_entity_poly.pdbx_seq_one_letter_code
_entity_poly.pdbx_strand_id
1 'polypeptide(L)'
;MTRSMVRQLWTLAVAAAVSVCAVMGMSTPAFAASGYLNLHQCVYYSGSASDHFTTVVTGGDGRFAAGTNVSNTADASVSCGAGDGNYSLVPLLSGVKALNLSNGRYLNLHQCVYYSGSATNHFTTVVTGGDGRFAAGTNVSNTADTGVSCGAGDGNYSLVPLLSGVKALTVA
;
A
#
# COMPACT_ATOMS: atom_id res chain seq x y z
N MET A 1 42.03 57.85 -33.94
CA MET A 1 41.11 57.11 -34.82
C MET A 1 40.43 56.03 -33.96
N THR A 2 39.39 56.24 -33.14
CA THR A 2 37.98 56.70 -33.31
C THR A 2 37.04 55.76 -34.10
N ARG A 3 35.97 55.33 -33.40
CA ARG A 3 34.59 55.00 -33.84
C ARG A 3 34.35 53.60 -34.44
N SER A 4 33.51 52.74 -33.86
CA SER A 4 32.05 52.82 -33.60
C SER A 4 31.21 52.36 -34.80
N MET A 5 30.49 51.24 -34.58
CA MET A 5 29.16 50.87 -35.09
C MET A 5 28.91 50.68 -36.59
N VAL A 6 27.79 49.99 -36.88
CA VAL A 6 26.97 50.04 -38.11
C VAL A 6 27.38 48.96 -39.15
N ARG A 7 26.61 47.97 -39.59
CA ARG A 7 25.16 47.73 -39.83
C ARG A 7 24.94 46.21 -39.80
N GLN A 8 23.97 45.65 -39.07
CA GLN A 8 22.50 45.69 -39.27
C GLN A 8 21.97 44.79 -40.41
N LEU A 9 21.20 43.78 -39.96
CA LEU A 9 20.00 43.14 -40.53
C LEU A 9 20.23 42.34 -41.84
N TRP A 10 19.58 41.20 -42.10
CA TRP A 10 18.13 40.92 -42.09
C TRP A 10 17.88 39.43 -41.70
N THR A 11 17.10 39.13 -40.64
CA THR A 11 15.69 38.59 -40.63
C THR A 11 15.48 37.27 -41.41
N LEU A 12 15.13 36.12 -40.80
CA LEU A 12 13.79 35.67 -40.32
C LEU A 12 13.96 34.28 -39.64
N ALA A 13 13.58 34.08 -38.37
CA ALA A 13 12.27 33.57 -37.90
C ALA A 13 11.91 32.12 -38.28
N VAL A 14 12.16 31.17 -37.36
CA VAL A 14 11.31 29.98 -37.07
C VAL A 14 11.47 29.74 -35.55
N ALA A 15 10.61 30.28 -34.69
CA ALA A 15 9.33 29.73 -34.25
C ALA A 15 9.43 28.39 -33.49
N ALA A 16 9.14 28.49 -32.18
CA ALA A 16 8.40 27.54 -31.35
C ALA A 16 9.02 26.18 -30.97
N ALA A 17 9.49 26.10 -29.72
CA ALA A 17 9.23 24.95 -28.83
C ALA A 17 9.41 25.38 -27.36
N VAL A 18 8.60 26.34 -26.89
CA VAL A 18 8.49 26.60 -25.44
C VAL A 18 7.59 25.51 -24.86
N SER A 19 8.23 24.49 -24.33
CA SER A 19 7.83 23.61 -23.23
C SER A 19 6.34 23.65 -22.85
N VAL A 20 5.51 22.96 -23.62
CA VAL A 20 4.18 22.52 -23.20
C VAL A 20 4.36 21.19 -22.48
N CYS A 21 4.60 21.24 -21.17
CA CYS A 21 4.27 20.15 -20.23
C CYS A 21 4.30 20.63 -18.77
N ALA A 22 3.61 21.76 -18.50
CA ALA A 22 2.91 21.90 -17.23
C ALA A 22 1.52 21.26 -17.36
N VAL A 23 1.49 19.98 -17.74
CA VAL A 23 0.26 19.19 -17.82
C VAL A 23 0.14 18.46 -16.50
N MET A 24 -0.78 18.95 -15.66
CA MET A 24 -1.30 18.29 -14.47
C MET A 24 -0.25 17.99 -13.42
N GLY A 25 -0.21 18.83 -12.38
CA GLY A 25 0.23 18.39 -11.06
C GLY A 25 -0.61 17.18 -10.65
N MET A 26 -0.15 15.99 -11.02
CA MET A 26 -0.43 14.79 -10.27
C MET A 26 0.31 14.97 -8.94
N SER A 27 -0.31 15.74 -8.04
CA SER A 27 0.00 15.63 -6.62
C SER A 27 -0.16 14.14 -6.32
N THR A 28 0.96 13.45 -6.08
CA THR A 28 0.87 12.15 -5.42
C THR A 28 -0.01 12.37 -4.19
N PRO A 29 -1.09 11.59 -3.99
CA PRO A 29 -1.94 11.76 -2.83
C PRO A 29 -1.04 11.68 -1.61
N ALA A 30 -0.89 12.82 -0.95
CA ALA A 30 0.02 12.98 0.16
C ALA A 30 -0.84 12.90 1.43
N PHE A 31 -0.60 11.89 2.25
CA PHE A 31 -1.32 11.70 3.49
C PHE A 31 -0.98 12.81 4.48
N ALA A 32 -1.90 13.18 5.37
CA ALA A 32 -1.60 14.14 6.43
C ALA A 32 -0.31 13.74 7.18
N ALA A 33 0.64 14.67 7.27
CA ALA A 33 2.00 14.49 7.79
C ALA A 33 2.08 14.05 9.27
N SER A 34 0.94 13.88 9.94
CA SER A 34 0.86 13.71 11.38
C SER A 34 -0.24 12.72 11.75
N GLY A 35 0.05 11.89 12.75
CA GLY A 35 -0.84 10.83 13.22
C GLY A 35 -0.42 9.45 12.72
N TYR A 36 -1.33 8.50 12.91
CA TYR A 36 -1.19 7.11 12.52
C TYR A 36 -2.14 6.78 11.39
N LEU A 37 -1.64 6.06 10.38
CA LEU A 37 -2.48 5.15 9.61
C LEU A 37 -2.56 3.85 10.41
N ASN A 38 -3.68 3.59 11.06
CA ASN A 38 -3.94 2.30 11.67
C ASN A 38 -4.42 1.37 10.56
N LEU A 39 -3.51 0.54 10.03
CA LEU A 39 -3.84 -0.39 8.95
C LEU A 39 -4.32 -1.71 9.55
N HIS A 40 -5.60 -2.00 9.38
CA HIS A 40 -6.24 -3.24 9.83
C HIS A 40 -6.30 -4.22 8.66
N GLN A 41 -5.99 -5.47 8.94
CA GLN A 41 -6.17 -6.59 8.04
C GLN A 41 -7.07 -7.62 8.70
N CYS A 42 -8.18 -7.93 8.03
CA CYS A 42 -9.15 -8.91 8.48
C CYS A 42 -9.17 -10.07 7.48
N VAL A 43 -8.77 -11.25 7.93
CA VAL A 43 -8.76 -12.45 7.10
C VAL A 43 -9.99 -13.28 7.42
N TYR A 44 -10.71 -13.70 6.40
CA TYR A 44 -11.89 -14.55 6.53
C TYR A 44 -11.67 -15.86 5.80
N TYR A 45 -12.31 -16.92 6.29
CA TYR A 45 -12.26 -18.25 5.69
C TYR A 45 -13.65 -18.82 5.52
N SER A 46 -13.88 -19.49 4.39
CA SER A 46 -15.06 -20.31 4.14
C SER A 46 -14.67 -21.77 4.03
N GLY A 47 -15.22 -22.61 4.91
CA GLY A 47 -15.01 -24.06 4.85
C GLY A 47 -15.66 -24.71 3.63
N SER A 48 -16.81 -24.19 3.17
CA SER A 48 -17.51 -24.73 2.00
C SER A 48 -16.81 -24.38 0.69
N ALA A 49 -16.17 -23.21 0.60
CA ALA A 49 -15.38 -22.82 -0.56
C ALA A 49 -13.90 -23.21 -0.46
N SER A 50 -13.43 -23.61 0.73
CA SER A 50 -12.00 -23.78 1.04
C SER A 50 -11.17 -22.54 0.67
N ASP A 51 -11.74 -21.36 0.91
CA ASP A 51 -11.25 -20.10 0.37
C ASP A 51 -10.95 -19.10 1.49
N HIS A 52 -9.84 -18.40 1.36
CA HIS A 52 -9.50 -17.25 2.19
C HIS A 52 -9.63 -15.99 1.37
N PHE A 53 -10.11 -14.93 2.01
CA PHE A 53 -9.95 -13.58 1.48
C PHE A 53 -9.62 -12.61 2.60
N THR A 54 -9.18 -11.42 2.20
CA THR A 54 -8.68 -10.40 3.12
C THR A 54 -9.35 -9.06 2.84
N THR A 55 -9.79 -8.38 3.89
CA THR A 55 -10.23 -6.99 3.82
C THR A 55 -9.30 -6.09 4.62
N VAL A 56 -9.03 -4.93 4.04
CA VAL A 56 -8.25 -3.86 4.67
C VAL A 56 -9.01 -2.54 4.71
N VAL A 57 -10.14 -2.46 3.99
CA VAL A 57 -11.07 -1.35 4.00
C VAL A 57 -12.48 -1.94 4.07
N THR A 58 -13.36 -1.30 4.81
CA THR A 58 -14.76 -1.72 4.94
C THR A 58 -15.49 -1.60 3.62
N GLY A 59 -16.08 -2.70 3.15
CA GLY A 59 -16.96 -2.74 1.98
C GLY A 59 -18.33 -2.11 2.25
N GLY A 60 -19.10 -1.84 1.19
CA GLY A 60 -20.35 -1.06 1.28
C GLY A 60 -21.47 -1.68 2.13
N ASP A 61 -21.45 -2.99 2.39
CA ASP A 61 -22.43 -3.68 3.23
C ASP A 61 -21.97 -3.89 4.68
N GLY A 62 -20.73 -3.52 5.01
CA GLY A 62 -20.17 -3.58 6.36
C GLY A 62 -19.89 -4.98 6.94
N ARG A 63 -20.28 -6.08 6.29
CA ARG A 63 -20.17 -7.44 6.87
C ARG A 63 -18.72 -7.84 7.15
N PHE A 64 -17.84 -7.47 6.25
CA PHE A 64 -16.40 -7.73 6.30
C PHE A 64 -15.61 -6.47 6.67
N ALA A 65 -16.14 -5.69 7.62
CA ALA A 65 -15.53 -4.44 8.06
C ALA A 65 -14.06 -4.64 8.49
N ALA A 66 -13.26 -3.63 8.20
CA ALA A 66 -11.89 -3.50 8.68
C ALA A 66 -11.76 -2.13 9.35
N GLY A 67 -11.18 -2.10 10.54
CA GLY A 67 -11.04 -0.88 11.35
C GLY A 67 -10.03 0.14 10.84
N THR A 68 -9.55 0.02 9.59
CA THR A 68 -8.53 0.91 9.04
C THR A 68 -8.96 2.37 9.13
N ASN A 69 -8.13 3.19 9.77
CA ASN A 69 -8.43 4.60 10.04
C ASN A 69 -7.16 5.46 10.06
N VAL A 70 -7.38 6.78 10.02
CA VAL A 70 -6.35 7.76 10.36
C VAL A 70 -6.73 8.40 11.69
N SER A 71 -5.82 8.40 12.66
CA SER A 71 -6.07 9.02 13.96
C SER A 71 -4.77 9.50 14.61
N ASN A 72 -4.87 10.20 15.74
CA ASN A 72 -3.69 10.61 16.52
C ASN A 72 -3.19 9.53 17.48
N THR A 73 -3.84 8.36 17.50
CA THR A 73 -3.57 7.28 18.45
C THR A 73 -3.25 5.99 17.71
N ALA A 74 -2.24 5.27 18.16
CA ALA A 74 -1.95 3.94 17.66
C ALA A 74 -3.03 2.95 18.14
N ASP A 75 -3.66 2.25 17.21
CA ASP A 75 -4.58 1.17 17.56
C ASP A 75 -3.77 -0.05 18.05
N ALA A 76 -4.12 -0.54 19.24
CA ALA A 76 -3.43 -1.65 19.90
C ALA A 76 -4.00 -3.03 19.56
N SER A 77 -5.19 -3.08 18.95
CA SER A 77 -5.91 -4.31 18.65
C SER A 77 -6.60 -4.23 17.30
N VAL A 78 -6.61 -5.35 16.59
CA VAL A 78 -7.36 -5.45 15.33
C VAL A 78 -8.87 -5.34 15.60
N SER A 79 -9.55 -4.61 14.73
CA SER A 79 -11.00 -4.45 14.67
C SER A 79 -11.49 -4.95 13.33
N CYS A 80 -12.34 -5.98 13.36
CA CYS A 80 -12.85 -6.70 12.19
C CYS A 80 -14.35 -6.98 12.35
N GLY A 81 -15.06 -7.04 11.24
CA GLY A 81 -16.42 -7.58 11.17
C GLY A 81 -16.45 -9.07 11.49
N ALA A 82 -17.63 -9.58 11.83
CA ALA A 82 -17.83 -11.01 12.12
C ALA A 82 -17.81 -11.88 10.85
N GLY A 83 -18.03 -11.28 9.68
CA GLY A 83 -18.30 -11.98 8.43
C GLY A 83 -19.80 -12.14 8.18
N ASP A 84 -20.18 -13.14 7.40
CA ASP A 84 -21.57 -13.31 6.94
C ASP A 84 -22.15 -14.71 7.19
N GLY A 85 -21.43 -15.55 7.94
CA GLY A 85 -21.80 -16.93 8.22
C GLY A 85 -21.31 -17.94 7.17
N ASN A 86 -21.11 -17.53 5.91
CA ASN A 86 -20.41 -18.35 4.92
C ASN A 86 -18.89 -18.18 5.04
N TYR A 87 -18.47 -16.97 5.38
CA TYR A 87 -17.11 -16.61 5.71
C TYR A 87 -17.04 -16.15 7.16
N SER A 88 -16.17 -16.81 7.93
CA SER A 88 -15.91 -16.49 9.33
C SER A 88 -14.55 -15.83 9.48
N LEU A 89 -14.45 -14.86 10.38
CA LEU A 89 -13.18 -14.22 10.73
C LEU A 89 -12.17 -15.26 11.20
N VAL A 90 -10.91 -15.11 10.79
CA VAL A 90 -9.75 -15.87 11.26
C VAL A 90 -8.89 -14.93 12.12
N PRO A 91 -9.08 -14.91 13.45
CA PRO A 91 -8.39 -13.95 14.31
C PRO A 91 -6.87 -14.08 14.26
N LEU A 92 -6.36 -15.31 14.16
CA LEU A 92 -4.92 -15.59 14.15
C LEU A 92 -4.20 -14.95 12.95
N LEU A 93 -4.87 -14.85 11.80
CA LEU A 93 -4.31 -14.29 10.57
C LEU A 93 -4.65 -12.80 10.38
N SER A 94 -5.50 -12.26 11.25
CA SER A 94 -5.89 -10.86 11.26
C SER A 94 -4.94 -10.06 12.15
N GLY A 95 -4.76 -8.78 11.85
CA GLY A 95 -3.79 -7.95 12.56
C GLY A 95 -4.00 -6.46 12.32
N VAL A 96 -3.36 -5.65 13.16
CA VAL A 96 -3.29 -4.20 13.02
C VAL A 96 -1.84 -3.76 13.04
N LYS A 97 -1.50 -2.76 12.22
CA LYS A 97 -0.23 -2.05 12.31
C LYS A 97 -0.49 -0.56 12.32
N ALA A 98 -0.21 0.05 13.46
CA ALA A 98 -0.18 1.49 13.61
C ALA A 98 1.07 2.05 12.94
N LEU A 99 0.88 2.78 11.84
CA LEU A 99 1.93 3.36 11.02
C LEU A 99 2.01 4.85 11.32
N ASN A 100 2.98 5.26 12.14
CA ASN A 100 3.19 6.67 12.44
C ASN A 100 3.71 7.39 11.19
N LEU A 101 2.89 8.26 10.62
CA LEU A 101 3.15 8.95 9.37
C LEU A 101 4.22 10.04 9.52
N SER A 102 4.50 10.53 10.73
CA SER A 102 5.56 11.53 10.95
C SER A 102 6.96 10.92 11.03
N ASN A 103 7.08 9.59 11.08
CA ASN A 103 8.37 8.90 11.22
C ASN A 103 9.14 8.76 9.90
N GLY A 104 8.57 9.18 8.76
CA GLY A 104 9.21 9.02 7.47
C GLY A 104 8.44 9.66 6.31
N ARG A 105 9.09 9.68 5.14
CA ARG A 105 8.54 10.26 3.91
C ARG A 105 7.77 9.27 3.04
N TYR A 106 7.90 7.98 3.34
CA TYR A 106 7.28 6.91 2.58
C TYR A 106 6.49 5.97 3.48
N LEU A 107 5.25 5.70 3.10
CA LEU A 107 4.52 4.51 3.47
C LEU A 107 4.89 3.42 2.47
N ASN A 108 5.71 2.47 2.88
CA ASN A 108 6.07 1.31 2.09
C ASN A 108 5.00 0.24 2.33
N LEU A 109 4.07 0.07 1.38
CA LEU A 109 3.04 -0.96 1.47
C LEU A 109 3.55 -2.25 0.83
N HIS A 110 3.68 -3.30 1.63
CA HIS A 110 4.09 -4.63 1.17
C HIS A 110 2.87 -5.50 1.01
N GLN A 111 2.62 -6.00 -0.20
CA GLN A 111 1.60 -6.98 -0.51
C GLN A 111 2.25 -8.35 -0.66
N CYS A 112 1.92 -9.28 0.23
CA CYS A 112 2.43 -10.64 0.25
C CYS A 112 1.32 -11.60 -0.14
N VAL A 113 1.47 -12.29 -1.27
CA VAL A 113 0.47 -13.23 -1.79
C VAL A 113 0.94 -14.65 -1.52
N TYR A 114 0.06 -15.48 -0.96
CA TYR A 114 0.31 -16.88 -0.66
C TYR A 114 -0.65 -17.77 -1.43
N TYR A 115 -0.21 -18.97 -1.79
CA TYR A 115 -1.00 -19.96 -2.50
C TYR A 115 -0.97 -21.31 -1.80
N SER A 116 -2.12 -21.97 -1.77
CA SER A 116 -2.23 -23.37 -1.37
C SER A 116 -2.68 -24.22 -2.55
N GLY A 117 -1.86 -25.22 -2.90
CA GLY A 117 -2.21 -26.18 -3.95
C GLY A 117 -3.34 -27.14 -3.54
N SER A 118 -3.48 -27.45 -2.25
CA SER A 118 -4.54 -28.34 -1.75
C SER A 118 -5.90 -27.65 -1.71
N ALA A 119 -5.93 -26.34 -1.38
CA ALA A 119 -7.15 -25.55 -1.36
C ALA A 119 -7.44 -24.82 -2.69
N THR A 120 -6.48 -24.81 -3.63
CA THR A 120 -6.53 -24.00 -4.86
C THR A 120 -6.86 -22.53 -4.63
N ASN A 121 -6.43 -22.00 -3.48
CA ASN A 121 -6.79 -20.67 -2.98
C ASN A 121 -5.56 -19.77 -2.87
N HIS A 122 -5.74 -18.49 -3.18
CA HIS A 122 -4.79 -17.43 -2.88
C HIS A 122 -5.32 -16.54 -1.79
N PHE A 123 -4.45 -16.03 -0.93
CA PHE A 123 -4.78 -14.89 -0.11
C PHE A 123 -3.59 -13.97 0.07
N THR A 124 -3.88 -12.77 0.56
CA THR A 124 -2.94 -11.66 0.58
C THR A 124 -2.81 -11.11 1.99
N THR A 125 -1.59 -10.83 2.43
CA THR A 125 -1.34 -10.05 3.64
C THR A 125 -0.61 -8.74 3.31
N VAL A 126 -1.01 -7.67 3.97
CA VAL A 126 -0.32 -6.38 4.02
C VAL A 126 0.05 -5.98 5.46
N VAL A 127 -0.41 -6.74 6.44
CA VAL A 127 -0.08 -6.63 7.86
C VAL A 127 0.25 -8.00 8.42
N THR A 128 1.15 -8.06 9.40
CA THR A 128 1.47 -9.29 10.12
C THR A 128 0.35 -9.66 11.09
N GLY A 129 -0.20 -10.86 10.96
CA GLY A 129 -1.15 -11.44 11.93
C GLY A 129 -0.48 -11.90 13.23
N GLY A 130 -1.25 -12.56 14.11
CA GLY A 130 -0.82 -12.90 15.46
C GLY A 130 0.33 -13.91 15.56
N ASP A 131 0.49 -14.80 14.57
CA ASP A 131 1.52 -15.86 14.60
C ASP A 131 2.76 -15.57 13.73
N GLY A 132 2.77 -14.47 12.99
CA GLY A 132 3.92 -14.03 12.20
C GLY A 132 4.22 -14.83 10.92
N ARG A 133 3.54 -15.96 10.65
CA ARG A 133 3.88 -16.84 9.51
C ARG A 133 3.72 -16.15 8.15
N PHE A 134 2.69 -15.32 8.05
CA PHE A 134 2.33 -14.54 6.87
C PHE A 134 2.71 -13.06 7.01
N ALA A 135 3.89 -12.79 7.58
CA ALA A 135 4.36 -11.44 7.84
C ALA A 135 4.41 -10.56 6.57
N ALA A 136 4.18 -9.26 6.76
CA ALA A 136 4.32 -8.24 5.72
C ALA A 136 5.26 -7.12 6.20
N GLY A 137 6.18 -6.70 5.32
CA GLY A 137 7.18 -5.66 5.60
C GLY A 137 6.63 -4.23 5.72
N THR A 138 5.32 -4.03 5.60
CA THR A 138 4.68 -2.70 5.51
C THR A 138 5.17 -1.76 6.59
N ASN A 139 5.73 -0.60 6.24
CA ASN A 139 6.37 0.29 7.21
C ASN A 139 6.26 1.76 6.80
N VAL A 140 6.67 2.65 7.70
CA VAL A 140 6.96 4.06 7.39
C VAL A 140 8.46 4.29 7.53
N SER A 141 9.10 4.87 6.53
CA SER A 141 10.54 5.16 6.57
C SER A 141 10.91 6.37 5.68
N ASN A 142 12.17 6.81 5.78
CA ASN A 142 12.70 7.88 4.92
C ASN A 142 13.17 7.39 3.53
N THR A 143 13.09 6.09 3.28
CA THR A 143 13.57 5.41 2.08
C THR A 143 12.42 4.66 1.42
N ALA A 144 12.27 4.82 0.11
CA ALA A 144 11.33 4.02 -0.65
C ALA A 144 11.85 2.58 -0.74
N ASP A 145 11.07 1.62 -0.25
CA ASP A 145 11.40 0.20 -0.38
C ASP A 145 11.21 -0.25 -1.82
N THR A 146 12.23 -0.89 -2.38
CA THR A 146 12.26 -1.35 -3.78
C THR A 146 12.07 -2.86 -3.93
N GLY A 147 12.07 -3.60 -2.81
CA GLY A 147 11.88 -5.04 -2.77
C GLY A 147 10.83 -5.43 -1.74
N VAL A 148 10.04 -6.45 -2.06
CA VAL A 148 9.03 -6.96 -1.14
C VAL A 148 9.66 -7.84 -0.05
N SER A 149 9.38 -7.51 1.21
CA SER A 149 9.64 -8.36 2.37
C SER A 149 8.37 -9.06 2.84
N CYS A 150 8.36 -10.40 2.81
CA CYS A 150 7.24 -11.27 3.19
C CYS A 150 7.70 -12.43 4.07
N GLY A 151 6.79 -12.96 4.88
CA GLY A 151 6.97 -14.23 5.58
C GLY A 151 7.00 -15.41 4.61
N ALA A 152 7.52 -16.55 5.07
CA ALA A 152 7.62 -17.77 4.26
C ALA A 152 6.25 -18.46 4.04
N GLY A 153 5.27 -18.16 4.89
CA GLY A 153 4.02 -18.92 4.99
C GLY A 153 4.14 -20.07 5.99
N ASP A 154 3.34 -21.12 5.81
CA ASP A 154 3.23 -22.22 6.78
C ASP A 154 3.38 -23.62 6.20
N GLY A 155 3.81 -23.72 4.94
CA GLY A 155 3.94 -24.97 4.19
C GLY A 155 2.65 -25.39 3.48
N ASN A 156 1.48 -25.15 4.06
CA ASN A 156 0.19 -25.33 3.38
C ASN A 156 -0.08 -24.17 2.42
N TYR A 157 0.31 -22.97 2.84
CA TYR A 157 0.33 -21.75 2.05
C TYR A 157 1.77 -21.29 1.89
N SER A 158 2.23 -21.32 0.64
CA SER A 158 3.58 -20.88 0.28
C SER A 158 3.54 -19.50 -0.34
N LEU A 159 4.53 -18.66 -0.03
CA LEU A 159 4.69 -17.35 -0.66
C LEU A 159 4.76 -17.51 -2.19
N VAL A 160 4.09 -16.62 -2.91
CA VAL A 160 4.18 -16.47 -4.35
C VAL A 160 4.91 -15.16 -4.66
N PRO A 161 6.25 -15.19 -4.84
CA PRO A 161 7.03 -13.96 -5.03
C PRO A 161 6.59 -13.15 -6.25
N LEU A 162 6.19 -13.84 -7.33
CA LEU A 162 5.77 -13.19 -8.58
C LEU A 162 4.50 -12.34 -8.43
N LEU A 163 3.62 -12.69 -7.49
CA LEU A 163 2.36 -11.97 -7.23
C LEU A 163 2.48 -11.00 -6.04
N SER A 164 3.62 -11.04 -5.35
CA SER A 164 3.92 -10.17 -4.23
C SER A 164 4.63 -8.90 -4.72
N GLY A 165 4.47 -7.80 -4.02
CA GLY A 165 5.02 -6.52 -4.45
C GLY A 165 5.10 -5.50 -3.33
N VAL A 166 5.88 -4.45 -3.56
CA VAL A 166 5.96 -3.30 -2.67
C VAL A 166 5.61 -2.03 -3.44
N LYS A 167 4.89 -1.13 -2.79
CA LYS A 167 4.66 0.22 -3.29
C LYS A 167 4.99 1.24 -2.21
N ALA A 168 6.01 2.04 -2.47
CA ALA A 168 6.27 3.25 -1.72
C ALA A 168 5.27 4.34 -2.12
N LEU A 169 4.54 4.85 -1.13
CA LEU A 169 3.62 5.99 -1.26
C LEU A 169 4.21 7.16 -0.48
N THR A 170 4.23 8.34 -1.07
CA THR A 170 4.73 9.55 -0.40
C THR A 170 3.76 10.00 0.70
N VAL A 171 4.31 10.34 1.86
CA VAL A 171 3.59 10.99 2.97
C VAL A 171 3.87 12.49 2.87
N ALA A 172 2.84 13.33 3.05
CA ALA A 172 2.95 14.80 2.91
C ALA A 172 3.80 15.43 4.01
#